data_AF-A0A3D5E0Y8-F1
#
_entry.id   AF-A0A3D5E0Y8-F1
#
_cell.length_a   1.000
_cell.length_b   1.000
_cell.length_c   1.000
_cell.angle_alpha   90.00
_cell.angle_beta   90.00
_cell.angle_gamma   90.00
#
_symmetry.space_group_name_H-M   'P 1'
#
loop_
_entity.id
_entity.type
_entity.pdbx_description
1 polymer ?
#
loop_
_entity_poly.entity_id
_entity_poly.type
_entity_poly.pdbx_seq_one_letter_code
_entity_poly.pdbx_strand_id
1 'polypeptide(L)'
;MPGTPVVFAGPSLGEAHARAALPGAVILPPARCGDVLSVLRLRPAAIVLIDGLYDTTPAPWHKELLWALEARVPVVGAASMGALRAAELDRFGMIGV
;
A
#
# COMPACT_ATOMS: atom_id res chain seq x y z
N MET A 1 4.01 -10.19 -17.97
CA MET A 1 3.97 -10.88 -16.66
C MET A 1 3.50 -9.87 -15.63
N PRO A 2 2.67 -10.24 -14.65
CA PRO A 2 2.33 -9.31 -13.57
C PRO A 2 3.62 -8.87 -12.88
N GLY A 3 3.72 -7.60 -12.50
CA GLY A 3 4.87 -7.10 -11.73
C GLY A 3 4.93 -7.74 -10.34
N THR A 4 5.94 -7.44 -9.55
CA THR A 4 6.01 -7.94 -8.17
C THR A 4 5.04 -7.17 -7.26
N PRO A 5 4.29 -7.81 -6.34
CA PRO A 5 3.51 -7.09 -5.34
C PRO A 5 4.41 -6.27 -4.42
N VAL A 6 3.92 -5.10 -4.00
CA VAL A 6 4.63 -4.22 -3.06
C VAL A 6 3.82 -4.10 -1.78
N VAL A 7 4.47 -4.24 -0.62
CA VAL A 7 3.84 -4.15 0.70
C VAL A 7 4.52 -3.04 1.50
N PHE A 8 3.77 -2.05 1.94
CA PHE A 8 4.23 -1.03 2.88
C PHE A 8 3.80 -1.42 4.30
N ALA A 9 4.76 -1.76 5.16
CA ALA A 9 4.47 -2.34 6.48
C ALA A 9 5.44 -1.91 7.60
N GLY A 10 4.91 -1.94 8.84
CA GLY A 10 5.58 -1.68 10.12
C GLY A 10 4.89 -0.55 10.90
N PRO A 11 4.70 -0.57 12.24
CA PRO A 11 4.91 -1.63 13.20
C PRO A 11 3.78 -2.67 13.23
N SER A 12 2.67 -2.46 12.52
CA SER A 12 1.49 -3.33 12.61
C SER A 12 1.74 -4.72 12.05
N LEU A 13 2.58 -4.81 11.01
CA LEU A 13 3.08 -6.08 10.47
C LEU A 13 4.60 -6.02 10.31
N GLY A 14 5.31 -6.89 11.05
CA GLY A 14 6.77 -6.98 10.94
C GLY A 14 7.22 -7.56 9.59
N GLU A 15 8.37 -7.09 9.08
CA GLU A 15 8.92 -7.49 7.78
C GLU A 15 9.01 -9.01 7.60
N ALA A 16 9.46 -9.74 8.62
CA ALA A 16 9.58 -11.19 8.58
C ALA A 16 8.22 -11.89 8.35
N HIS A 17 7.17 -11.42 9.03
CA HIS A 17 5.82 -11.94 8.86
C HIS A 17 5.24 -11.57 7.49
N ALA A 18 5.46 -10.33 7.02
CA ALA A 18 5.03 -9.91 5.70
C ALA A 18 5.69 -10.76 4.59
N ARG A 19 7.00 -11.01 4.69
CA ARG A 19 7.75 -11.84 3.73
C ARG A 19 7.34 -13.30 3.77
N ALA A 20 6.99 -13.83 4.94
CA ALA A 20 6.49 -15.19 5.08
C ALA A 20 5.07 -15.34 4.49
N ALA A 21 4.20 -14.35 4.71
CA ALA A 21 2.82 -14.38 4.23
C ALA A 21 2.71 -14.19 2.70
N LEU A 22 3.61 -13.39 2.10
CA LEU A 22 3.63 -13.17 0.66
C LEU A 22 5.05 -13.31 0.09
N PRO A 23 5.53 -14.57 -0.11
CA PRO A 23 6.84 -14.82 -0.68
C PRO A 23 6.99 -14.17 -2.07
N GLY A 24 8.12 -13.51 -2.27
CA GLY A 24 8.43 -12.82 -3.52
C GLY A 24 7.91 -11.38 -3.61
N ALA A 25 7.14 -10.88 -2.64
CA ALA A 25 6.78 -9.47 -2.58
C ALA A 25 7.97 -8.57 -2.19
N VAL A 26 7.95 -7.34 -2.68
CA VAL A 26 8.84 -6.28 -2.21
C VAL A 26 8.24 -5.69 -0.94
N ILE A 27 8.91 -5.87 0.18
CA ILE A 27 8.50 -5.32 1.47
C ILE A 27 9.24 -4.00 1.68
N LEU A 28 8.49 -2.93 1.90
CA LEU A 28 8.95 -1.56 2.12
C LEU A 28 8.56 -1.09 3.52
N PRO A 29 9.27 -0.08 4.07
CA PRO A 29 8.87 0.56 5.32
C PRO A 29 7.48 1.21 5.21
N PRO A 30 6.93 1.74 6.32
CA PRO A 30 5.62 2.39 6.30
C PRO A 30 5.58 3.54 5.30
N ALA A 31 4.52 3.59 4.50
CA ALA A 31 4.42 4.52 3.38
C ALA A 31 4.36 5.97 3.87
N ARG A 32 5.06 6.87 3.19
CA ARG A 32 4.85 8.34 3.27
C ARG A 32 4.29 8.88 1.96
N CYS A 33 3.89 10.15 1.96
CA CYS A 33 3.47 10.86 0.76
C CYS A 33 4.51 10.72 -0.36
N GLY A 34 4.04 10.32 -1.54
CA GLY A 34 4.84 10.12 -2.75
C GLY A 34 5.37 8.69 -2.93
N ASP A 35 5.38 7.86 -1.89
CA ASP A 35 5.93 6.50 -1.99
C ASP A 35 5.05 5.61 -2.89
N VAL A 36 3.72 5.73 -2.78
CA VAL A 36 2.77 4.97 -3.60
C VAL A 36 2.97 5.32 -5.08
N LEU A 37 3.15 6.60 -5.41
CA LEU A 37 3.46 7.02 -6.79
C LEU A 37 4.82 6.54 -7.28
N SER A 38 5.80 6.48 -6.37
CA SER A 38 7.14 6.01 -6.71
C SER A 38 7.12 4.54 -7.12
N VAL A 39 6.40 3.69 -6.38
CA VAL A 39 6.30 2.26 -6.71
C VAL A 39 5.37 2.01 -7.90
N LEU A 40 4.35 2.85 -8.11
CA LEU A 40 3.43 2.71 -9.24
C LEU A 40 4.15 2.76 -10.60
N ARG A 41 5.26 3.51 -10.70
CA ARG A 41 6.12 3.56 -11.90
C ARG A 41 6.71 2.21 -12.28
N LEU A 42 6.85 1.30 -11.32
CA LEU A 42 7.36 -0.06 -11.52
C LEU A 42 6.26 -1.05 -11.97
N ARG A 43 5.00 -0.59 -12.09
CA ARG A 43 3.83 -1.39 -12.47
C ARG A 43 3.71 -2.66 -11.63
N PRO A 44 3.60 -2.54 -10.29
CA PRO A 44 3.52 -3.69 -9.39
C PRO A 44 2.24 -4.50 -9.69
N ALA A 45 2.24 -5.79 -9.37
CA ALA A 45 1.02 -6.59 -9.51
C ALA A 45 -0.09 -6.16 -8.55
N ALA A 46 0.29 -5.62 -7.39
CA ALA A 46 -0.61 -5.08 -6.38
C ALA A 46 0.18 -4.18 -5.43
N ILE A 47 -0.52 -3.26 -4.77
CA ILE A 47 0.00 -2.47 -3.65
C ILE A 47 -0.79 -2.88 -2.41
N VAL A 48 -0.09 -3.29 -1.37
CA VAL A 48 -0.65 -3.58 -0.05
C VAL A 48 -0.17 -2.50 0.91
N LEU A 49 -1.10 -1.69 1.41
CA LEU A 49 -0.84 -0.65 2.41
C LEU A 49 -1.26 -1.20 3.77
N ILE A 50 -0.29 -1.49 4.63
CA ILE A 50 -0.56 -1.82 6.03
C ILE A 50 -0.37 -0.57 6.88
N ASP A 51 0.81 0.03 6.78
CA ASP A 51 1.20 1.15 7.62
C ASP A 51 1.65 2.35 6.80
N GLY A 52 1.41 3.54 7.34
CA GLY A 52 1.90 4.79 6.81
C GLY A 52 2.39 5.72 7.91
N LEU A 53 3.37 6.56 7.60
CA LEU A 53 3.90 7.59 8.49
C LEU A 53 2.96 8.80 8.53
N TYR A 54 2.92 9.47 9.68
CA TYR A 54 2.14 10.69 9.90
C TYR A 54 2.85 11.58 10.92
N ASP A 55 2.21 12.70 11.30
CA ASP A 55 2.72 13.72 12.23
C ASP A 55 3.89 14.55 11.68
N THR A 56 5.12 14.06 11.76
CA THR A 56 6.32 14.77 11.26
C THR A 56 6.60 14.52 9.78
N THR A 57 5.92 13.54 9.18
CA THR A 57 6.01 13.21 7.76
C THR A 57 4.60 13.21 7.15
N PRO A 58 4.38 13.82 5.97
CA PRO A 58 3.09 13.76 5.32
C PRO A 58 2.67 12.33 5.01
N ALA A 59 1.45 11.97 5.42
CA ALA A 59 0.86 10.68 5.14
C ALA A 59 0.60 10.48 3.63
N PRO A 60 0.61 9.23 3.13
CA PRO A 60 0.09 8.88 1.82
C PRO A 60 -1.26 9.54 1.55
N TRP A 61 -1.33 10.29 0.45
CA TRP A 61 -2.56 10.96 0.07
C TRP A 61 -3.52 9.98 -0.60
N HIS A 62 -4.82 10.18 -0.37
CA HIS A 62 -5.88 9.46 -1.09
C HIS A 62 -5.68 9.50 -2.60
N LYS A 63 -5.20 10.65 -3.12
CA LYS A 63 -5.00 10.85 -4.56
C LYS A 63 -3.95 9.92 -5.15
N GLU A 64 -2.93 9.52 -4.38
CA GLU A 64 -1.94 8.55 -4.84
C GLU A 64 -2.55 7.16 -5.01
N LEU A 65 -3.39 6.76 -4.05
CA LEU A 65 -4.10 5.48 -4.09
C LEU A 65 -5.17 5.47 -5.20
N LEU A 66 -5.89 6.58 -5.38
CA LEU A 66 -6.83 6.76 -6.49
C LEU A 66 -6.12 6.64 -7.85
N TRP A 67 -4.91 7.20 -7.99
CA TRP A 67 -4.11 7.04 -9.20
C TRP A 67 -3.64 5.60 -9.43
N ALA A 68 -3.29 4.86 -8.38
CA ALA A 68 -3.00 3.43 -8.51
C ALA A 68 -4.22 2.63 -8.98
N LEU A 69 -5.40 2.91 -8.42
CA LEU A 69 -6.67 2.30 -8.83
C LEU A 69 -7.03 2.63 -10.28
N GLU A 70 -6.89 3.90 -10.69
CA GLU A 70 -7.10 4.35 -12.07
C GLU A 70 -6.15 3.64 -13.05
N ALA A 71 -4.90 3.43 -12.64
CA ALA A 71 -3.89 2.66 -13.38
C ALA A 71 -4.17 1.14 -13.40
N ARG A 72 -5.31 0.68 -12.88
CA ARG A 72 -5.73 -0.72 -12.77
C ARG A 72 -4.76 -1.58 -11.95
N VAL A 73 -4.02 -0.98 -11.02
CA VAL A 73 -3.23 -1.70 -10.02
C VAL A 73 -4.14 -1.97 -8.82
N PRO A 74 -4.33 -3.24 -8.42
CA PRO A 74 -5.06 -3.58 -7.20
C PRO A 74 -4.40 -2.92 -5.98
N VAL A 75 -5.22 -2.28 -5.15
CA VAL A 75 -4.78 -1.68 -3.89
C VAL A 75 -5.54 -2.34 -2.74
N VAL A 76 -4.81 -2.93 -1.81
CA VAL A 76 -5.35 -3.59 -0.61
C VAL A 76 -4.91 -2.80 0.62
N GLY A 77 -5.82 -2.57 1.56
CA GLY A 77 -5.52 -1.89 2.82
C GLY A 77 -6.02 -2.69 4.02
N ALA A 78 -5.17 -2.79 5.06
CA ALA A 78 -5.51 -3.46 6.32
C ALA A 78 -4.69 -2.87 7.46
N ALA A 79 -5.23 -2.87 8.69
CA ALA A 79 -4.65 -2.25 9.88
C ALA A 79 -4.24 -0.77 9.74
N SER A 80 -4.00 -0.06 10.85
CA SER A 80 -3.37 1.27 10.87
C SER A 80 -3.93 2.24 9.79
N MET A 81 -3.05 2.90 9.05
CA MET A 81 -3.42 3.77 7.94
C MET A 81 -3.99 3.03 6.74
N GLY A 82 -3.60 1.77 6.53
CA GLY A 82 -4.13 0.92 5.46
C GLY A 82 -5.65 0.73 5.55
N ALA A 83 -6.14 0.37 6.74
CA ALA A 83 -7.57 0.21 7.02
C ALA A 83 -8.35 1.51 6.85
N LEU A 84 -7.80 2.63 7.34
CA LEU A 84 -8.43 3.94 7.17
C LEU A 84 -8.61 4.28 5.70
N ARG A 85 -7.54 4.13 4.90
CA ARG A 85 -7.58 4.42 3.46
C ARG A 85 -8.50 3.46 2.70
N ALA A 86 -8.53 2.18 3.08
CA ALA A 86 -9.46 1.22 2.51
C ALA A 86 -10.91 1.65 2.76
N ALA A 87 -11.27 2.02 3.99
CA ALA A 87 -12.62 2.48 4.32
C ALA A 87 -13.00 3.78 3.56
N GLU A 88 -12.06 4.72 3.41
CA GLU A 88 -12.30 5.98 2.68
C GLU A 88 -12.41 5.77 1.16
N LEU A 89 -11.74 4.74 0.62
CA LEU A 89 -11.61 4.50 -0.82
C LEU A 89 -12.33 3.25 -1.34
N ASP A 90 -13.09 2.56 -0.50
CA ASP A 90 -13.85 1.36 -0.84
C ASP A 90 -14.73 1.57 -2.08
N ARG A 91 -15.50 2.67 -2.11
CA ARG A 91 -16.34 3.05 -3.25
C ARG A 91 -15.59 3.27 -4.57
N PHE A 92 -14.27 3.41 -4.51
CA PHE A 92 -13.40 3.59 -5.68
C PHE A 92 -12.64 2.31 -6.06
N GLY A 93 -12.84 1.21 -5.32
CA GLY A 93 -12.27 -0.10 -5.62
C GLY A 93 -11.02 -0.48 -4.82
N MET A 94 -10.67 0.27 -3.77
CA MET A 94 -9.68 -0.20 -2.79
C MET A 94 -10.28 -1.35 -1.97
N ILE A 95 -9.51 -2.42 -1.73
CA ILE A 95 -9.98 -3.62 -1.04
C ILE A 95 -9.57 -3.54 0.44
N GLY A 96 -10.53 -3.51 1.35
CA GLY A 96 -10.29 -3.63 2.80
C GLY A 96 -10.26 -5.09 3.28
N VAL A 97 -9.44 -5.37 4.31
CA VAL A 97 -9.38 -6.68 5.01
C VAL A 97 -9.47 -6.49 6.52
#